data_AF-A0A973PLX5-F1
#
_entry.id   AF-A0A973PLX5-F1
#
_cell.length_a   1.000
_cell.length_b   1.000
_cell.length_c   1.000
_cell.angle_alpha   90.00
_cell.angle_beta   90.00
_cell.angle_gamma   90.00
#
_symmetry.space_group_name_H-M   'P 1'
#
loop_
_entity.id
_entity.type
_entity.pdbx_description
1 polymer ?
#
loop_
_entity_poly.entity_id
_entity_poly.type
_entity_poly.pdbx_seq_one_letter_code
_entity_poly.pdbx_strand_id
1 'polypeptide(L)'
;MSKSEFIRSSARLGELFQCSAVLRRTRMRAEEIVDEARALLAEAEELGDADRIVRLREQLEQARASYSKVLSAYIVLCRRINEERQEILAKQMEMEMNRDTGLSGVA
;
A
#
# COMPACT_ATOMS: atom_id res chain seq x y z
N MET A 1 -26.33 5.01 -6.97
CA MET A 1 -25.52 3.84 -7.35
C MET A 1 -26.43 2.63 -7.47
N SER A 2 -26.32 1.84 -8.54
CA SER A 2 -27.11 0.59 -8.67
C SER A 2 -26.55 -0.52 -7.78
N LYS A 3 -27.37 -1.53 -7.46
CA LYS A 3 -26.94 -2.69 -6.65
C LYS A 3 -25.73 -3.41 -7.27
N SER A 4 -25.68 -3.51 -8.60
CA SER A 4 -24.56 -4.12 -9.33
C SER A 4 -23.29 -3.28 -9.26
N GLU A 5 -23.40 -1.96 -9.29
CA GLU A 5 -22.25 -1.06 -9.07
C GLU A 5 -21.71 -1.16 -7.64
N PHE A 6 -22.58 -1.23 -6.62
CA PHE A 6 -22.14 -1.42 -5.24
C PHE A 6 -21.35 -2.74 -5.08
N ILE A 7 -21.90 -3.85 -5.57
CA ILE A 7 -21.23 -5.16 -5.51
C ILE A 7 -19.87 -5.11 -6.19
N ARG A 8 -19.78 -4.46 -7.36
CA ARG A 8 -18.51 -4.32 -8.09
C ARG A 8 -17.49 -3.47 -7.32
N SER A 9 -17.90 -2.33 -6.77
CA SER A 9 -17.03 -1.46 -5.97
C SER A 9 -16.56 -2.14 -4.69
N SER A 10 -17.44 -2.87 -4.00
CA SER A 10 -17.08 -3.66 -2.81
C SER A 10 -16.10 -4.79 -3.12
N ALA A 11 -16.30 -5.51 -4.24
CA ALA A 11 -15.37 -6.54 -4.68
C ALA A 11 -13.97 -5.96 -4.98
N ARG A 12 -13.92 -4.87 -5.75
CA ARG A 12 -12.67 -4.15 -6.05
C ARG A 12 -11.98 -3.67 -4.78
N LEU A 13 -12.73 -3.13 -3.82
CA LEU A 13 -12.17 -2.72 -2.53
C LEU A 13 -11.56 -3.91 -1.77
N GLY A 14 -12.20 -5.08 -1.80
CA GLY A 14 -11.67 -6.32 -1.25
C GLY A 14 -10.34 -6.74 -1.90
N GLU A 15 -10.26 -6.69 -3.23
CA GLU A 15 -9.03 -6.99 -3.99
C GLU A 15 -7.89 -6.03 -3.63
N LEU A 16 -8.19 -4.73 -3.52
CA LEU A 16 -7.20 -3.73 -3.11
C LEU A 16 -6.68 -4.02 -1.70
N PHE A 17 -7.55 -4.42 -0.76
CA PHE A 17 -7.11 -4.83 0.59
C PHE A 17 -6.19 -6.04 0.56
N GLN A 18 -6.54 -7.08 -0.20
CA GLN A 18 -5.69 -8.26 -0.34
C GLN A 18 -4.31 -7.91 -0.91
N CYS A 19 -4.28 -7.08 -1.95
CA CYS A 19 -3.03 -6.60 -2.55
C CYS A 19 -2.20 -5.78 -1.54
N SER A 20 -2.84 -4.92 -0.74
CA SER A 20 -2.15 -4.14 0.29
C SER A 20 -1.55 -5.00 1.40
N ALA A 21 -2.21 -6.10 1.76
CA ALA A 21 -1.68 -7.05 2.73
C ALA A 21 -0.42 -7.75 2.20
N VAL A 22 -0.41 -8.11 0.92
CA VAL A 22 0.79 -8.67 0.25
C VAL A 22 1.90 -7.62 0.23
N LEU A 23 1.64 -6.41 -0.26
CA LEU A 23 2.65 -5.34 -0.31
C LEU A 23 3.20 -4.98 1.07
N ARG A 24 2.36 -5.00 2.12
CA ARG A 24 2.83 -4.77 3.50
C ARG A 24 3.84 -5.82 3.93
N ARG A 25 3.59 -7.10 3.64
CA ARG A 25 4.54 -8.20 3.95
C ARG A 25 5.82 -8.06 3.13
N THR A 26 5.70 -7.79 1.83
CA THR A 26 6.85 -7.55 0.97
C THR A 26 7.69 -6.35 1.44
N ARG A 27 7.04 -5.28 1.91
CA ARG A 27 7.71 -4.10 2.47
C ARG A 27 8.52 -4.46 3.71
N MET A 28 7.94 -5.21 4.64
CA MET A 28 8.64 -5.66 5.85
C MET A 28 9.84 -6.54 5.48
N ARG A 29 9.68 -7.47 4.54
CA ARG A 29 10.82 -8.30 4.11
C ARG A 29 11.92 -7.48 3.42
N ALA A 30 11.56 -6.48 2.62
CA ALA A 30 12.53 -5.60 1.98
C ALA A 30 13.26 -4.70 3.01
N GLU A 31 12.58 -4.29 4.08
CA GLU A 31 13.17 -3.56 5.21
C GLU A 31 14.21 -4.41 5.94
N GLU A 32 13.86 -5.67 6.27
CA GLU A 32 14.79 -6.63 6.87
C GLU A 32 16.05 -6.83 6.03
N ILE A 33 15.93 -6.96 4.70
CA ILE A 33 17.08 -7.11 3.80
C ILE A 33 17.98 -5.87 3.82
N VAL A 34 17.40 -4.66 3.91
CA VAL A 34 18.19 -3.42 4.03
C VAL A 34 18.97 -3.41 5.35
N ASP A 35 18.34 -3.84 6.44
CA ASP A 35 18.99 -3.88 7.75
C ASP A 35 20.06 -4.96 7.85
N GLU A 36 19.82 -6.14 7.26
CA GLU A 36 20.84 -7.19 7.09
C GLU A 36 22.05 -6.67 6.28
N ALA A 37 21.82 -5.99 5.15
CA ALA A 37 22.89 -5.44 4.31
C ALA A 37 23.68 -4.33 5.04
N ARG A 38 23.02 -3.51 5.87
CA ARG A 38 23.69 -2.52 6.73
C ARG A 38 24.59 -3.18 7.76
N ALA A 39 24.11 -4.22 8.43
CA ALA A 39 24.88 -4.94 9.43
C ALA A 39 26.13 -5.58 8.81
N LEU A 40 25.99 -6.23 7.66
CA LEU A 40 27.12 -6.82 6.94
C LEU A 40 28.14 -5.77 6.49
N LEU A 41 27.68 -4.60 6.04
CA LEU A 41 28.57 -3.51 5.65
C LEU A 41 29.37 -2.99 6.85
N ALA A 42 28.71 -2.77 7.99
CA ALA A 42 29.38 -2.33 9.21
C ALA A 42 30.45 -3.34 9.66
N GLU A 43 30.15 -4.64 9.63
CA GLU A 43 31.12 -5.71 9.93
C GLU A 43 32.34 -5.65 8.99
N ALA A 44 32.11 -5.47 7.69
CA ALA A 44 33.20 -5.35 6.72
C ALA A 44 34.05 -4.08 6.92
N GLU A 45 33.42 -2.97 7.32
CA GLU A 45 34.10 -1.72 7.68
C GLU A 45 34.95 -1.89 8.94
N GLU A 46 34.47 -2.60 9.96
CA GLU A 46 35.23 -2.92 11.17
C GLU A 46 36.46 -3.82 10.88
N LEU A 47 36.31 -4.79 9.97
CA LEU A 47 37.38 -5.70 9.58
C LEU A 47 38.37 -5.11 8.57
N GLY A 48 38.07 -3.93 8.00
CA GLY A 48 38.92 -3.27 7.01
C GLY A 48 38.97 -3.99 5.65
N ASP A 49 37.98 -4.82 5.32
CA ASP A 49 37.92 -5.58 4.06
C ASP A 49 37.40 -4.68 2.92
N ALA A 50 38.31 -3.94 2.29
CA ALA A 50 38.00 -2.95 1.25
C ALA A 50 37.17 -3.52 0.09
N ASP A 51 37.48 -4.74 -0.36
CA ASP A 51 36.78 -5.36 -1.48
C ASP A 51 35.36 -5.78 -1.09
N ARG A 52 35.18 -6.30 0.14
CA ARG A 52 33.85 -6.64 0.67
C ARG A 52 33.01 -5.39 0.92
N ILE A 53 33.61 -4.30 1.41
CA ILE A 53 32.94 -3.01 1.61
C ILE A 53 32.35 -2.48 0.30
N VAL A 54 33.11 -2.48 -0.79
CA VAL A 54 32.63 -1.97 -2.10
C VAL A 54 31.42 -2.78 -2.58
N ARG A 55 31.48 -4.12 -2.52
CA ARG A 55 30.37 -4.98 -2.92
C ARG A 55 29.13 -4.78 -2.04
N LEU A 56 29.31 -4.69 -0.73
CA LEU A 56 28.20 -4.54 0.21
C LEU A 56 27.51 -3.16 0.10
N ARG A 57 28.25 -2.11 -0.26
CA ARG A 57 27.66 -0.80 -0.56
C ARG A 57 26.73 -0.87 -1.77
N GLU A 58 27.15 -1.55 -2.83
CA GLU A 58 26.31 -1.74 -4.00
C GLU A 58 25.05 -2.55 -3.67
N GLN A 59 25.19 -3.65 -2.92
CA GLN A 59 24.07 -4.46 -2.47
C GLN A 59 23.09 -3.68 -1.58
N LEU A 60 23.62 -2.85 -0.67
CA LEU A 60 22.80 -2.00 0.19
C LEU A 60 21.99 -0.98 -0.64
N GLU A 61 22.59 -0.36 -1.64
CA GLU A 61 21.88 0.57 -2.51
C GLU A 61 20.81 -0.13 -3.37
N GLN A 62 21.08 -1.34 -3.87
CA GLN A 62 20.08 -2.15 -4.55
C GLN A 62 18.92 -2.56 -3.62
N ALA A 63 19.21 -2.92 -2.37
CA ALA A 63 18.21 -3.23 -1.36
C ALA A 63 17.34 -2.00 -1.06
N ARG A 64 17.96 -0.83 -0.86
CA ARG A 64 17.24 0.45 -0.63
C ARG A 64 16.35 0.83 -1.79
N ALA A 65 16.84 0.70 -3.03
CA ALA A 65 16.06 0.97 -4.22
C ALA A 65 14.84 0.05 -4.31
N SER A 66 15.00 -1.24 -3.97
CA SER A 66 13.90 -2.21 -3.96
C SER A 66 12.88 -1.91 -2.87
N TYR A 67 13.34 -1.60 -1.65
CA TYR A 67 12.48 -1.16 -0.55
C TYR A 67 11.66 0.08 -0.93
N SER A 68 12.32 1.09 -1.52
CA SER A 68 11.67 2.33 -1.96
C SER A 68 10.56 2.08 -2.99
N LYS A 69 10.79 1.19 -3.96
CA LYS A 69 9.76 0.78 -4.94
C LYS A 69 8.55 0.16 -4.26
N VAL A 70 8.75 -0.77 -3.33
CA VAL A 70 7.65 -1.45 -2.62
C VAL A 70 6.89 -0.47 -1.71
N LEU A 71 7.60 0.40 -0.99
CA LEU A 71 7.00 1.43 -0.15
C LEU A 71 6.13 2.39 -0.98
N SER A 72 6.65 2.85 -2.11
CA SER A 72 5.91 3.73 -3.02
C SER A 72 4.63 3.08 -3.54
N ALA A 73 4.73 1.82 -3.98
CA ALA A 73 3.56 1.05 -4.42
C ALA A 73 2.53 0.86 -3.31
N TYR A 74 2.98 0.57 -2.08
CA TYR A 74 2.11 0.42 -0.92
C TYR A 74 1.35 1.71 -0.59
N ILE A 75 2.03 2.86 -0.59
CA ILE A 75 1.42 4.17 -0.34
C ILE A 75 0.35 4.50 -1.39
N VAL A 76 0.67 4.30 -2.68
CA VAL A 76 -0.29 4.52 -3.78
C VAL A 76 -1.53 3.65 -3.60
N LEU A 77 -1.34 2.38 -3.23
CA LEU A 77 -2.45 1.46 -3.03
C LEU A 77 -3.31 1.84 -1.81
N CYS A 78 -2.70 2.24 -0.69
CA CYS A 78 -3.43 2.73 0.48
C CYS A 78 -4.26 3.98 0.16
N ARG A 79 -3.71 4.90 -0.65
CA ARG A 79 -4.46 6.06 -1.13
C ARG A 79 -5.66 5.61 -1.97
N ARG A 80 -5.47 4.68 -2.92
CA ARG A 80 -6.56 4.18 -3.76
C ARG A 80 -7.67 3.49 -2.97
N ILE A 81 -7.30 2.72 -1.95
CA ILE A 81 -8.25 2.11 -1.00
C ILE A 81 -9.10 3.19 -0.32
N ASN A 82 -8.47 4.27 0.13
CA ASN A 82 -9.18 5.35 0.79
C ASN A 82 -10.13 6.08 -0.18
N GLU A 83 -9.68 6.37 -1.39
CA GLU A 83 -10.50 6.97 -2.45
C GLU A 83 -11.75 6.11 -2.75
N GLU A 84 -11.57 4.81 -2.99
CA GLU A 84 -12.69 3.90 -3.24
C GLU A 84 -13.65 3.81 -2.05
N ARG A 85 -13.15 3.83 -0.81
CA ARG A 85 -14.00 3.90 0.40
C ARG A 85 -14.84 5.17 0.43
N GLN A 86 -14.23 6.32 0.18
CA GLN A 86 -14.94 7.60 0.18
C GLN A 86 -15.98 7.67 -0.94
N GLU A 87 -15.67 7.17 -2.14
CA GLU A 87 -16.63 7.10 -3.25
C GLU A 87 -17.84 6.22 -2.91
N ILE A 88 -17.64 5.08 -2.25
CA ILE A 88 -18.74 4.21 -1.81
C ILE A 88 -19.62 4.92 -0.79
N LEU A 89 -19.01 5.55 0.24
CA LEU A 89 -19.74 6.26 1.29
C LEU A 89 -20.52 7.45 0.74
N ALA A 90 -19.91 8.27 -0.11
CA ALA A 90 -20.57 9.42 -0.74
C ALA A 90 -21.81 8.99 -1.53
N LYS A 91 -21.68 7.93 -2.35
CA LYS A 91 -22.81 7.40 -3.13
C LYS A 91 -23.91 6.77 -2.27
N GLN A 92 -23.58 6.22 -1.09
CA GLN A 92 -24.58 5.74 -0.14
C GLN A 92 -25.35 6.91 0.49
N MET A 93 -24.65 7.95 0.94
CA MET A 93 -25.26 9.15 1.52
C MET A 93 -26.18 9.88 0.52
N GLU A 94 -25.75 10.02 -0.74
CA GLU A 94 -26.58 10.59 -1.81
C GLU A 94 -27.90 9.82 -2.00
N MET A 95 -27.86 8.48 -1.89
CA MET A 95 -29.06 7.66 -2.02
C MET A 95 -30.00 7.82 -0.82
N GLU A 96 -29.47 7.92 0.39
CA GLU A 96 -30.25 8.14 1.61
C GLU A 96 -30.96 9.50 1.56
N MET A 97 -30.23 10.57 1.22
CA MET A 97 -30.81 11.92 1.10
C MET A 97 -31.88 12.02 0.00
N ASN A 98 -31.69 11.33 -1.13
CA ASN A 98 -32.69 11.29 -2.21
C ASN A 98 -33.92 10.45 -1.85
N ARG A 99 -33.79 9.51 -0.91
CA ARG A 99 -34.90 8.66 -0.47
C ARG A 99 -35.81 9.39 0.52
N ASP A 100 -35.25 10.21 1.39
CA ASP A 100 -36.02 10.98 2.38
C ASP A 100 -36.77 12.17 1.75
N THR A 101 -36.24 12.75 0.68
CA THR A 101 -36.90 13.83 -0.07
C THR A 101 -38.07 13.34 -0.94
N GLY A 102 -38.04 12.08 -1.39
CA GLY A 102 -39.12 11.47 -2.19
C GLY A 102 -40.36 11.03 -1.39
N LEU A 103 -40.26 10.94 -0.05
CA LEU A 103 -41.36 10.54 0.84
C LEU A 103 -42.06 11.71 1.53
N SER A 104 -41.56 12.95 1.35
CA SER A 104 -42.11 14.16 1.98
C SER A 104 -43.32 14.77 1.24
N GLY A 105 -43.78 14.17 0.14
CA GLY A 105 -44.84 14.73 -0.73
C GLY A 105 -46.23 14.09 -0.60
N VAL A 106 -46.46 13.22 0.39
CA VAL A 106 -47.78 12.61 0.63
C VAL A 106 -48.29 13.05 2.00
N ALA A 107 -48.86 14.25 2.05
CA ALA A 107 -49.67 14.75 3.16
C ALA A 107 -50.93 15.40 2.60
#